data_AF-A0A2H9TAH7-F1
#
_entry.id   AF-A0A2H9TAH7-F1
#
_cell.length_a   1.000
_cell.length_b   1.000
_cell.length_c   1.000
_cell.angle_alpha   90.00
_cell.angle_beta   90.00
_cell.angle_gamma   90.00
#
_symmetry.space_group_name_H-M   'P 1'
#
loop_
_entity.id
_entity.type
_entity.pdbx_description
1 polymer ?
#
loop_
_entity_poly.entity_id
_entity_poly.type
_entity_poly.pdbx_seq_one_letter_code
_entity_poly.pdbx_strand_id
1 'polypeptide(L)'
;MLEKHNLMIEVRRNIDALKVGDLIDIRSYKRNRSVVIYREEEDKYVLLEKGFYEQEVIGDSQQMLYTLKRSIKKEFPRSNKVRIYQHEMANPYEISGMRRGKI
;
A
#
# COMPACT_ATOMS: atom_id res chain seq x y z
N MET A 1 0.03 -4.16 -14.09
CA MET A 1 -1.07 -4.54 -13.17
C MET A 1 -0.75 -5.91 -12.64
N LEU A 2 -0.96 -6.13 -11.35
CA LEU A 2 -0.61 -7.35 -10.65
C LEU A 2 -1.86 -8.16 -10.34
N GLU A 3 -1.79 -9.48 -10.48
CA GLU A 3 -2.85 -10.38 -9.99
C GLU A 3 -2.97 -10.23 -8.47
N LYS A 4 -4.19 -10.09 -7.95
CA LYS A 4 -4.44 -9.87 -6.52
C LYS A 4 -3.86 -10.98 -5.64
N HIS A 5 -3.82 -12.22 -6.13
CA HIS A 5 -3.22 -13.35 -5.40
C HIS A 5 -1.70 -13.22 -5.26
N ASN A 6 -1.02 -12.51 -6.16
CA ASN A 6 0.43 -12.25 -6.11
C ASN A 6 0.78 -11.00 -5.31
N LEU A 7 -0.19 -10.17 -4.93
CA LEU A 7 0.04 -8.91 -4.22
C LEU A 7 0.86 -9.08 -2.95
N MET A 8 0.53 -10.09 -2.13
CA MET A 8 1.22 -10.29 -0.85
C MET A 8 2.69 -10.67 -1.04
N ILE A 9 2.99 -11.43 -2.09
CA ILE A 9 4.37 -11.82 -2.43
C ILE A 9 5.15 -10.59 -2.86
N GLU A 10 4.56 -9.77 -3.73
CA GLU A 10 5.18 -8.56 -4.25
C GLU A 10 5.43 -7.53 -3.14
N VAL A 11 4.43 -7.25 -2.31
CA VAL A 11 4.58 -6.26 -1.22
C VAL A 11 5.60 -6.74 -0.21
N ARG A 12 5.65 -8.03 0.11
CA ARG A 12 6.67 -8.58 1.02
C ARG A 12 8.09 -8.35 0.51
N ARG A 13 8.34 -8.54 -0.79
CA ARG A 13 9.66 -8.27 -1.38
C ARG A 13 10.04 -6.79 -1.31
N ASN A 14 9.04 -5.92 -1.47
CA ASN A 14 9.25 -4.48 -1.56
C ASN A 14 9.30 -3.80 -0.19
N ILE A 15 8.58 -4.29 0.82
CA ILE A 15 8.56 -3.68 2.16
C ILE A 15 9.92 -3.80 2.85
N ASP A 16 10.62 -4.92 2.67
CA ASP A 16 11.95 -5.15 3.24
C ASP A 16 13.00 -4.23 2.61
N ALA A 17 12.79 -3.81 1.36
CA ALA A 17 13.68 -2.92 0.61
C ALA A 17 13.26 -1.44 0.65
N LEU A 18 12.12 -1.12 1.26
CA LEU A 18 11.54 0.22 1.27
C LEU A 18 12.40 1.13 2.14
N LYS A 19 12.85 2.30 1.66
CA LYS A 19 13.64 3.22 2.50
C LYS A 19 12.72 4.08 3.36
N VAL A 20 13.25 4.65 4.44
CA VAL A 20 12.53 5.64 5.25
C VAL A 20 12.15 6.82 4.37
N GLY A 21 10.89 7.25 4.44
CA GLY A 21 10.32 8.29 3.57
C GLY A 21 9.67 7.75 2.28
N ASP A 22 9.86 6.48 1.94
CA ASP A 22 9.26 5.87 0.76
C ASP A 22 7.93 5.21 1.10
N LEU A 23 7.08 5.04 0.08
CA LEU A 23 5.80 4.35 0.22
C LEU A 23 5.51 3.39 -0.94
N ILE A 24 4.70 2.38 -0.63
CA ILE A 24 4.05 1.47 -1.56
C ILE A 24 2.59 1.87 -1.64
N ASP A 25 2.11 2.24 -2.83
CA ASP A 25 0.74 2.63 -3.10
C ASP A 25 0.01 1.56 -3.91
N ILE A 26 -1.02 0.97 -3.31
CA ILE A 26 -1.80 -0.11 -3.89
C ILE A 26 -3.19 0.42 -4.23
N ARG A 27 -3.50 0.49 -5.52
CA ARG A 27 -4.79 1.01 -6.01
C ARG A 27 -5.67 -0.06 -6.62
N SER A 28 -6.98 0.11 -6.43
CA SER A 28 -7.99 -0.67 -7.13
C SER A 28 -7.97 -0.44 -8.65
N TYR A 29 -8.67 -1.29 -9.41
CA TYR A 29 -8.76 -1.16 -10.87
C TYR A 29 -9.30 0.21 -11.32
N LYS A 30 -10.29 0.77 -10.62
CA LYS A 30 -10.86 2.09 -10.94
C LYS A 30 -10.07 3.26 -10.35
N ARG A 31 -9.05 2.99 -9.53
CA ARG A 31 -8.18 3.98 -8.85
C ARG A 31 -8.90 4.94 -7.90
N ASN A 32 -10.16 4.66 -7.56
CA ASN A 32 -10.94 5.44 -6.61
C ASN A 32 -10.75 4.99 -5.16
N ARG A 33 -9.88 3.99 -4.93
CA ARG A 33 -9.57 3.41 -3.63
C ARG A 33 -8.11 2.98 -3.60
N SER A 34 -7.44 3.25 -2.49
CA SER A 34 -6.03 2.94 -2.27
C SER A 34 -5.78 2.41 -0.87
N VAL A 35 -4.77 1.54 -0.75
CA VAL A 35 -4.14 1.17 0.51
C VAL A 35 -2.66 1.47 0.36
N VAL A 36 -2.09 2.22 1.28
CA VAL A 36 -0.70 2.66 1.21
C VAL A 36 0.06 2.17 2.42
N ILE A 37 1.30 1.73 2.20
CA ILE A 37 2.25 1.42 3.27
C ILE A 37 3.41 2.40 3.14
N TYR A 38 3.69 3.15 4.19
CA TYR A 38 4.77 4.14 4.27
C TYR A 38 5.77 3.72 5.34
N ARG A 39 7.07 3.81 5.05
CA ARG A 39 8.12 3.59 6.06
C ARG A 39 8.44 4.93 6.71
N GLU A 40 7.94 5.13 7.92
CA GLU A 40 8.10 6.38 8.67
C GLU A 40 9.46 6.44 9.38
N GLU A 41 9.90 5.33 9.95
CA GLU A 41 11.19 5.19 10.62
C GLU A 41 11.77 3.79 10.33
N GLU A 42 12.93 3.45 10.92
CA GLU A 42 13.63 2.19 10.64
C GLU A 42 12.73 0.95 10.85
N ASP A 43 12.02 0.87 11.97
CA ASP A 43 11.12 -0.24 12.31
C ASP A 43 9.64 0.18 12.41
N LYS A 44 9.30 1.36 11.89
CA LYS A 44 7.97 1.94 12.01
C LYS A 44 7.36 2.21 10.66
N TYR A 45 6.20 1.61 10.43
CA TYR A 45 5.42 1.73 9.21
C TYR A 45 4.03 2.24 9.51
N VAL A 46 3.48 2.95 8.54
CA VAL A 46 2.11 3.47 8.57
C VAL A 46 1.35 2.89 7.39
N LEU A 47 0.21 2.26 7.66
CA LEU A 47 -0.74 1.84 6.63
C LEU A 47 -1.94 2.77 6.62
N LEU A 48 -2.24 3.33 5.44
CA LEU A 48 -3.37 4.21 5.21
C LEU A 48 -4.35 3.57 4.24
N GLU A 49 -5.59 3.40 4.69
CA GLU A 49 -6.72 3.01 3.85
C GLU A 49 -7.45 4.28 3.39
N LYS A 50 -7.67 4.40 2.08
CA LYS A 50 -8.54 5.42 1.50
C LYS A 50 -9.51 4.75 0.55
N GLY A 51 -10.68 4.39 1.04
CA GLY A 51 -11.70 3.76 0.22
C GLY A 51 -13.07 3.71 0.88
N PHE A 52 -13.61 2.51 1.08
CA PHE A 52 -14.84 2.37 1.88
C PHE A 52 -14.59 2.67 3.35
N TYR A 53 -13.43 2.26 3.84
CA TYR A 53 -12.92 2.61 5.15
C TYR A 53 -11.78 3.62 4.99
N GLU A 54 -11.72 4.56 5.93
CA GLU A 54 -10.59 5.46 6.13
C GLU A 54 -9.98 5.10 7.47
N GLN A 55 -8.80 4.49 7.43
CA GLN A 55 -8.14 3.96 8.61
C GLN A 55 -6.63 4.17 8.50
N GLU A 56 -6.02 4.49 9.63
CA GLU A 56 -4.58 4.53 9.82
C GLU A 56 -4.16 3.44 10.80
N VAL A 57 -3.10 2.72 10.48
CA VAL A 57 -2.49 1.71 11.36
C VAL A 57 -1.00 1.93 11.41
N ILE A 58 -0.47 2.05 12.62
CA ILE A 58 0.97 2.17 12.88
C ILE A 58 1.47 0.83 13.44
N GLY A 59 2.63 0.38 12.98
CA GLY A 59 3.26 -0.84 13.49
C GLY A 59 4.49 -1.26 12.70
N ASP A 60 4.94 -2.49 12.91
CA ASP A 60 6.06 -3.10 12.19
C ASP A 60 5.65 -3.63 10.80
N SER A 61 6.64 -4.11 10.03
CA SER A 61 6.41 -4.66 8.69
C SER A 61 5.48 -5.87 8.67
N GLN A 62 5.50 -6.73 9.70
CA GLN A 62 4.63 -7.90 9.79
C GLN A 62 3.17 -7.49 10.02
N GLN A 63 2.95 -6.50 10.89
CA GLN A 63 1.65 -5.91 11.15
C GLN A 63 1.10 -5.25 9.88
N MET A 64 1.93 -4.58 9.08
CA MET A 64 1.52 -4.02 7.79
C MET A 64 1.06 -5.12 6.82
N LEU A 65 1.81 -6.21 6.67
CA LEU A 65 1.44 -7.33 5.80
C LEU A 65 0.12 -7.98 6.24
N TYR A 66 -0.07 -8.18 7.54
CA TYR A 66 -1.31 -8.73 8.08
C TYR A 66 -2.51 -7.80 7.83
N THR A 67 -2.31 -6.50 8.10
CA THR A 67 -3.34 -5.47 7.94
C THR A 67 -3.71 -5.33 6.47
N LEU A 68 -2.72 -5.21 5.58
CA LEU A 68 -2.92 -5.16 4.14
C LEU A 68 -3.78 -6.33 3.63
N LYS A 69 -3.49 -7.56 4.05
CA LYS A 69 -4.28 -8.73 3.63
C LYS A 69 -5.77 -8.59 4.00
N ARG A 70 -6.08 -7.96 5.14
CA ARG A 70 -7.46 -7.65 5.55
C ARG A 70 -8.03 -6.49 4.74
N SER A 71 -7.26 -5.41 4.57
CA SER A 71 -7.65 -4.23 3.79
C SER A 71 -8.03 -4.63 2.37
N ILE A 72 -7.21 -5.44 1.69
CA ILE A 72 -7.46 -5.88 0.31
C ILE A 72 -8.75 -6.69 0.17
N LYS A 73 -9.10 -7.49 1.18
CA LYS A 73 -10.37 -8.24 1.19
C LYS A 73 -11.58 -7.32 1.35
N LYS A 74 -11.49 -6.33 2.25
CA LYS A 74 -12.56 -5.36 2.53
C LYS A 74 -12.71 -4.34 1.39
N GLU A 75 -11.61 -3.75 0.97
CA GLU A 75 -11.54 -2.68 -0.01
C GLU A 75 -11.65 -3.20 -1.44
N PHE A 76 -11.03 -4.34 -1.79
CA PHE A 76 -10.99 -4.83 -3.18
C PHE A 76 -11.69 -6.18 -3.38
N PRO A 77 -12.94 -6.37 -2.91
CA PRO A 77 -13.59 -7.69 -2.94
C PRO A 77 -13.74 -8.21 -4.38
N ARG A 78 -14.09 -7.34 -5.32
CA ARG A 78 -14.34 -7.67 -6.73
C ARG A 78 -13.18 -7.40 -7.68
N SER A 79 -12.06 -6.84 -7.20
CA SER A 79 -10.90 -6.62 -8.08
C SER A 79 -10.04 -7.88 -8.10
N ASN A 80 -9.85 -8.49 -9.26
CA ASN A 80 -8.91 -9.60 -9.44
C ASN A 80 -7.49 -9.11 -9.73
N LYS A 81 -7.36 -7.88 -10.21
CA LYS A 81 -6.09 -7.20 -10.48
C LYS A 81 -6.02 -5.90 -9.70
N VAL A 82 -4.82 -5.57 -9.24
CA VAL A 82 -4.50 -4.33 -8.55
C VAL A 82 -3.35 -3.62 -9.24
N ARG A 83 -3.21 -2.34 -8.94
CA ARG A 83 -2.02 -1.56 -9.30
C ARG A 83 -1.21 -1.38 -8.04
N ILE A 84 0.09 -1.50 -8.20
CA ILE A 84 1.08 -1.23 -7.17
C ILE A 84 2.01 -0.17 -7.76
N TYR A 85 2.43 0.78 -6.94
CA TYR A 85 3.40 1.82 -7.25
C TYR A 85 4.34 1.97 -6.06
N GLN A 86 5.58 2.37 -6.31
CA GLN A 86 6.50 2.84 -5.29
C GLN A 86 6.75 4.32 -5.50
N HIS A 87 6.79 5.08 -4.41
CA HIS A 87 7.07 6.51 -4.44
C HIS A 87 8.18 6.79 -3.44
N GLU A 88 9.21 7.49 -3.92
CA GLU A 88 10.34 7.91 -3.09
C GLU A 88 10.02 9.25 -2.41
N MET A 89 10.42 9.40 -1.14
CA MET A 89 10.29 10.64 -0.35
C MET A 89 8.92 11.32 -0.51
N ALA A 90 7.84 10.57 -0.29
CA ALA A 90 6.49 10.97 -0.65
C ALA A 90 5.60 11.13 0.59
N ASN A 91 4.73 12.15 0.58
CA ASN A 91 3.77 12.38 1.65
C ASN A 91 2.62 11.36 1.60
N PRO A 92 2.48 10.47 2.59
CA PRO A 92 1.47 9.41 2.55
C PRO A 92 0.03 9.93 2.67
N TYR A 93 -0.17 11.22 3.00
CA TYR A 93 -1.50 11.82 3.08
C TYR A 93 -1.98 12.43 1.75
N GLU A 94 -1.10 12.60 0.75
CA GLU A 94 -1.39 13.36 -0.50
C GLU A 94 -1.38 12.50 -1.78
N ILE A 95 -1.87 11.27 -1.68
CA ILE A 95 -1.67 10.21 -2.70
C ILE A 95 -2.63 10.32 -3.89
N SER A 96 -3.76 10.98 -3.71
CA SER A 96 -4.79 11.20 -4.73
C SER A 96 -4.23 11.90 -5.99
N GLY A 97 -3.21 12.75 -5.83
CA GLY A 97 -2.55 13.48 -6.93
C GLY A 97 -1.25 12.85 -7.45
N MET A 98 -0.71 11.81 -6.79
CA MET A 98 0.61 11.29 -7.13
C MET A 98 0.63 10.62 -8.51
N ARG A 99 1.56 11.08 -9.36
CA ARG A 99 1.87 10.47 -10.66
C ARG A 99 2.59 9.14 -10.44
N ARG A 100 2.39 8.21 -11.38
CA ARG A 100 2.93 6.83 -11.36
C ARG A 100 4.43 6.86 -11.04
N GLY A 101 4.83 6.36 -9.88
CA GLY A 101 6.21 5.98 -9.63
C GLY A 101 6.55 4.68 -10.36
N LYS A 102 7.83 4.47 -10.68
CA LYS A 102 8.29 3.22 -11.30
C LYS A 102 8.30 2.11 -10.24
N ILE A 103 7.99 0.90 -10.66
CA ILE A 103 8.36 -0.36 -10.01
C ILE A 103 9.30 -1.05 -10.96
#